data_AF-L1Q4K1-F1
#
_entry.id   AF-L1Q4K1-F1
#
_cell.length_a   1.000
_cell.length_b   1.000
_cell.length_c   1.000
_cell.angle_alpha   90.00
_cell.angle_beta   90.00
_cell.angle_gamma   90.00
#
_symmetry.space_group_name_H-M   'P 1'
#
loop_
_entity.id
_entity.type
_entity.pdbx_description
1 polymer ?
#
loop_
_entity_poly.entity_id
_entity_poly.type
_entity_poly.pdbx_seq_one_letter_code
_entity_poly.pdbx_strand_id
1 'polypeptide(L)'
;MANQYINKLTSDIEKYGFGVIMVPQTDYLPSFAYTVGLWKSYKHPELITLGMPIDILHTILNTVAFEGVKKGKSIEIGKNYRGVLEKHPVQFLTVDKRNIPDYFGQAINYYQTADFPALQLIWPDDKGGIPL
;
A
#
# COMPACT_ATOMS: atom_id res chain seq x y z
N MET A 1 -2.00 22.08 8.73
CA MET A 1 -1.16 20.87 8.53
C MET A 1 -1.89 19.75 7.78
N ALA A 2 -3.18 19.46 8.02
CA ALA A 2 -3.92 18.42 7.27
C ALA A 2 -4.13 18.73 5.77
N ASN A 3 -4.31 20.01 5.39
CA ASN A 3 -4.62 20.39 4.01
C ASN A 3 -3.51 20.12 2.96
N GLN A 4 -2.22 20.14 3.35
CA GLN A 4 -1.14 20.01 2.38
C GLN A 4 -1.00 18.57 1.85
N TYR A 5 -1.24 17.58 2.70
CA TYR A 5 -1.19 16.16 2.33
C TYR A 5 -2.39 15.75 1.47
N ILE A 6 -3.57 16.31 1.76
CA ILE A 6 -4.79 16.08 0.96
C ILE A 6 -4.61 16.65 -0.45
N ASN A 7 -4.10 17.87 -0.58
CA ASN A 7 -3.89 18.49 -1.89
C ASN A 7 -2.88 17.72 -2.74
N LYS A 8 -1.81 17.19 -2.13
CA LYS A 8 -0.84 16.35 -2.82
C LYS A 8 -1.44 15.01 -3.24
N LEU A 9 -2.18 14.34 -2.36
CA LEU A 9 -2.86 13.08 -2.67
C LEU A 9 -3.79 13.23 -3.88
N THR A 10 -4.65 14.25 -3.87
CA THR A 10 -5.58 14.51 -4.97
C THR A 10 -4.83 14.77 -6.28
N SER A 11 -3.77 15.59 -6.24
CA SER A 11 -2.95 15.88 -7.42
C SER A 11 -2.27 14.63 -7.98
N ASP A 12 -1.75 13.76 -7.12
CA ASP A 12 -1.12 12.50 -7.54
C ASP A 12 -2.16 11.55 -8.16
N ILE A 13 -3.35 11.44 -7.56
CA ILE A 13 -4.45 10.64 -8.12
C ILE A 13 -4.92 11.18 -9.48
N GLU A 14 -5.05 12.49 -9.65
CA GLU A 14 -5.45 13.09 -10.93
C GLU A 14 -4.40 12.86 -12.03
N LYS A 15 -3.12 12.89 -11.67
CA LYS A 15 -2.02 12.77 -12.63
C LYS A 15 -1.65 11.33 -12.96
N TYR A 16 -1.69 10.44 -11.97
CA TYR A 16 -1.16 9.07 -12.07
C TYR A 16 -2.22 8.01 -11.77
N GLY A 17 -3.45 8.39 -11.45
CA GLY A 17 -4.54 7.48 -11.10
C GLY A 17 -4.48 6.96 -9.66
N PHE A 18 -3.37 7.15 -8.93
CA PHE A 18 -3.22 6.81 -7.53
C PHE A 18 -2.20 7.72 -6.83
N GLY A 19 -2.25 7.76 -5.51
CA GLY A 19 -1.21 8.36 -4.66
C GLY A 19 -0.88 7.46 -3.48
N VAL A 20 0.18 7.81 -2.74
CA VAL A 20 0.66 7.04 -1.58
C VAL A 20 0.62 7.91 -0.33
N ILE A 21 -0.02 7.41 0.72
CA ILE A 21 -0.01 8.00 2.05
C ILE A 21 1.08 7.34 2.89
N MET A 22 1.90 8.16 3.55
CA MET A 22 2.92 7.72 4.49
C MET A 22 2.50 8.08 5.90
N VAL A 23 2.48 7.09 6.79
CA VAL A 23 2.21 7.26 8.21
C VAL A 23 3.49 6.92 8.98
N PRO A 24 4.13 7.90 9.63
CA PRO A 24 5.35 7.66 10.39
C PRO A 24 5.08 6.76 11.59
N GLN A 25 6.15 6.10 12.07
CA GLN A 25 6.09 5.29 13.27
C GLN A 25 5.65 6.13 14.47
N THR A 26 4.85 5.52 15.33
CA THR A 26 4.47 6.05 16.64
C THR A 26 4.92 5.08 17.73
N ASP A 27 4.71 5.43 19.00
CA ASP A 27 5.04 4.56 20.13
C ASP A 27 4.22 3.26 20.16
N TYR A 28 3.10 3.21 19.44
CA TYR A 28 2.15 2.08 19.46
C TYR A 28 2.04 1.34 18.12
N LEU A 29 2.46 1.97 17.03
CA LEU A 29 2.32 1.44 15.67
C LEU A 29 3.61 1.64 14.87
N PRO A 30 4.09 0.61 14.14
CA PRO A 30 5.19 0.78 13.21
C PRO A 30 4.79 1.77 12.10
N SER A 31 5.79 2.33 11.43
CA SER A 31 5.53 3.10 10.22
C SER A 31 4.84 2.23 9.18
N PHE A 32 3.91 2.84 8.45
CA PHE A 32 3.22 2.19 7.34
C PHE A 32 2.96 3.17 6.20
N ALA A 33 2.78 2.60 5.01
CA ALA A 33 2.33 3.36 3.86
C ALA A 33 1.22 2.58 3.15
N TYR A 34 0.32 3.29 2.50
CA TYR A 34 -0.75 2.69 1.71
C TYR A 34 -1.10 3.53 0.48
N THR A 35 -1.64 2.89 -0.54
CA THR A 35 -2.09 3.56 -1.76
C THR A 35 -3.54 4.03 -1.61
N VAL A 36 -3.89 5.06 -2.40
CA VAL A 36 -5.28 5.48 -2.61
C VAL A 36 -5.45 5.79 -4.10
N GLY A 37 -6.46 5.22 -4.74
CA GLY A 37 -6.84 5.53 -6.13
C GLY A 37 -6.77 4.32 -7.05
N LEU A 38 -5.96 3.31 -6.73
CA LEU A 38 -5.77 2.11 -7.55
C LEU A 38 -7.07 1.39 -7.85
N TRP A 39 -7.97 1.30 -6.87
CA TRP A 39 -9.22 0.58 -7.02
C TRP A 39 -10.17 1.26 -8.01
N LYS A 40 -10.30 2.58 -7.90
CA LYS A 40 -11.19 3.37 -8.77
C LYS A 40 -10.61 3.53 -10.17
N SER A 41 -9.32 3.81 -10.29
CA SER A 41 -8.65 4.13 -11.56
C SER A 41 -8.30 2.89 -12.38
N TYR A 42 -7.90 1.80 -11.72
CA TYR A 42 -7.31 0.63 -12.39
C TYR A 42 -7.98 -0.70 -12.04
N LYS A 43 -9.05 -0.70 -11.23
CA LYS A 43 -9.69 -1.92 -10.70
C LYS A 43 -8.72 -2.85 -9.97
N HIS A 44 -7.65 -2.25 -9.43
CA HIS A 44 -6.60 -2.96 -8.71
C HIS A 44 -6.81 -2.76 -7.20
N PRO A 45 -6.61 -3.78 -6.34
CA PRO A 45 -6.68 -3.60 -4.89
C PRO A 45 -5.75 -2.49 -4.40
N GLU A 46 -6.14 -1.79 -3.34
CA GLU A 46 -5.21 -0.90 -2.65
C GLU A 46 -4.09 -1.71 -1.99
N LEU A 47 -2.92 -1.12 -1.85
CA LEU A 47 -1.74 -1.77 -1.30
C LEU A 47 -1.37 -1.13 0.03
N ILE A 48 -0.95 -1.93 1.00
CA ILE A 48 -0.40 -1.47 2.27
C ILE A 48 0.88 -2.24 2.62
N THR A 49 1.80 -1.58 3.30
CA THR A 49 3.03 -2.18 3.81
C THR A 49 3.48 -1.49 5.09
N LEU A 50 4.12 -2.23 6.00
CA LEU A 50 4.48 -1.75 7.33
C LEU A 50 5.89 -2.23 7.72
N GLY A 51 6.51 -1.59 8.70
CA GLY A 51 7.71 -2.13 9.36
C GLY A 51 9.04 -1.81 8.67
N MET A 52 9.09 -0.79 7.82
CA MET A 52 10.33 -0.20 7.29
C MET A 52 10.27 1.33 7.36
N PRO A 53 11.43 2.02 7.23
CA PRO A 53 11.45 3.48 7.09
C PRO A 53 10.45 3.98 6.02
N ILE A 54 9.72 5.06 6.31
CA ILE A 54 8.63 5.56 5.47
C ILE A 54 9.04 5.84 4.02
N ASP A 55 10.28 6.31 3.79
CA ASP A 55 10.79 6.59 2.44
C ASP A 55 10.98 5.31 1.61
N ILE A 56 11.35 4.22 2.28
CA ILE A 56 11.48 2.89 1.66
C ILE A 56 10.09 2.35 1.34
N LEU A 57 9.15 2.42 2.30
CA LEU A 57 7.76 1.98 2.09
C LEU A 57 7.11 2.74 0.92
N HIS A 58 7.31 4.05 0.85
CA HIS A 58 6.81 4.90 -0.23
C HIS A 58 7.39 4.49 -1.59
N THR A 59 8.70 4.26 -1.68
CA THR A 59 9.35 3.79 -2.91
C THR A 59 8.80 2.44 -3.36
N ILE A 60 8.70 1.48 -2.44
CA ILE A 60 8.19 0.13 -2.74
C ILE A 60 6.77 0.20 -3.28
N LEU A 61 5.87 0.91 -2.60
CA LEU A 61 4.47 1.00 -3.05
C LEU A 61 4.36 1.68 -4.40
N ASN A 62 5.07 2.78 -4.65
CA ASN A 62 5.07 3.42 -5.95
C ASN A 62 5.54 2.47 -7.06
N THR A 63 6.65 1.76 -6.84
CA THR A 63 7.18 0.80 -7.83
C THR A 63 6.21 -0.34 -8.08
N VAL A 64 5.67 -0.96 -7.04
CA VAL A 64 4.75 -2.10 -7.17
C VAL A 64 3.43 -1.67 -7.79
N ALA A 65 2.85 -0.56 -7.33
CA ALA A 65 1.61 -0.01 -7.89
C ALA A 65 1.78 0.33 -9.36
N PHE A 66 2.88 1.02 -9.73
CA PHE A 66 3.16 1.38 -11.11
C PHE A 66 3.34 0.14 -12.00
N GLU A 67 4.09 -0.86 -11.55
CA GLU A 67 4.29 -2.11 -12.29
C GLU A 67 3.00 -2.92 -12.43
N GLY A 68 2.19 -3.00 -11.37
CA GLY A 68 0.89 -3.68 -11.37
C GLY A 68 -0.09 -3.03 -12.36
N VAL A 69 -0.19 -1.70 -12.31
CA VAL A 69 -1.00 -0.90 -13.24
C VAL A 69 -0.50 -1.05 -14.68
N LYS A 70 0.81 -0.87 -14.92
CA LYS A 70 1.41 -0.94 -16.27
C LYS A 70 1.24 -2.30 -16.92
N LYS A 71 1.37 -3.39 -16.14
CA LYS A 71 1.22 -4.74 -16.66
C LYS A 71 -0.24 -5.17 -16.79
N GLY A 72 -1.18 -4.43 -16.20
CA GLY A 72 -2.60 -4.80 -16.14
C GLY A 72 -2.83 -6.17 -15.49
N LYS A 73 -1.87 -6.63 -14.67
CA LYS A 73 -1.90 -7.97 -14.07
C LYS A 73 -2.47 -7.88 -12.67
N SER A 74 -3.42 -8.75 -12.37
CA SER A 74 -3.84 -8.99 -11.00
C SER A 74 -2.68 -9.57 -10.19
N ILE A 75 -2.53 -9.09 -8.96
CA ILE A 75 -1.60 -9.65 -7.99
C ILE A 75 -2.14 -10.99 -7.50
N GLU A 76 -1.31 -12.02 -7.55
CA GLU A 76 -1.60 -13.35 -7.03
C GLU A 76 -1.21 -13.42 -5.54
N ILE A 77 -2.16 -13.81 -4.71
CA ILE A 77 -1.98 -13.92 -3.25
C ILE A 77 -1.06 -15.08 -2.92
N GLY A 78 -0.15 -14.89 -1.96
CA GLY A 78 0.80 -15.91 -1.51
C GLY A 78 1.92 -16.24 -2.50
N LYS A 79 1.92 -15.66 -3.71
CA LYS A 79 3.00 -15.82 -4.67
C LYS A 79 4.25 -15.05 -4.24
N ASN A 80 5.41 -15.66 -4.40
CA ASN A 80 6.70 -15.02 -4.17
C ASN A 80 7.08 -14.16 -5.38
N TYR A 81 7.13 -12.84 -5.17
CA TYR A 81 7.61 -11.86 -6.13
C TYR A 81 9.06 -11.48 -5.80
N ARG A 82 9.98 -11.67 -6.75
CA ARG A 82 11.38 -11.26 -6.63
C ARG A 82 11.62 -9.95 -7.37
N GLY A 83 12.61 -9.18 -6.92
CA GLY A 83 12.99 -7.91 -7.53
C GLY A 83 12.23 -6.68 -7.01
N VAL A 84 11.33 -6.86 -6.03
CA VAL A 84 10.73 -5.75 -5.26
C VAL A 84 11.67 -5.33 -4.13
N LEU A 85 12.20 -6.31 -3.40
CA LEU A 85 13.31 -6.14 -2.47
C LEU A 85 14.54 -6.88 -3.02
N GLU A 86 15.73 -6.33 -2.79
CA GLU A 86 16.98 -6.90 -3.31
C GLU A 86 17.27 -8.30 -2.74
N LYS A 87 16.99 -8.51 -1.44
CA LYS A 87 17.40 -9.72 -0.71
C LYS A 87 16.27 -10.74 -0.54
N HIS A 88 15.04 -10.28 -0.39
CA HIS A 88 13.92 -11.12 0.06
C HIS A 88 12.78 -11.13 -0.95
N PRO A 89 12.14 -12.29 -1.22
CA PRO A 89 10.90 -12.32 -1.97
C PRO A 89 9.81 -11.60 -1.17
N VAL A 90 8.96 -10.85 -1.86
CA VAL A 90 7.77 -10.27 -1.26
C VAL A 90 6.55 -11.12 -1.60
N GLN A 91 5.59 -11.18 -0.69
CA GLN A 91 4.30 -11.80 -0.90
C GLN A 91 3.19 -10.78 -0.66
N PHE A 92 2.05 -11.03 -1.27
CA PHE A 92 0.84 -10.26 -1.03
C PHE A 92 -0.17 -11.11 -0.28
N LEU A 93 -0.74 -10.55 0.77
CA LEU A 93 -1.81 -11.15 1.56
C LEU A 93 -3.06 -10.28 1.47
N THR A 94 -4.23 -10.89 1.57
CA THR A 94 -5.49 -10.15 1.64
C THR A 94 -5.61 -9.46 2.99
N VAL A 95 -5.91 -8.16 2.98
CA VAL A 95 -6.25 -7.42 4.19
C VAL A 95 -7.69 -7.77 4.59
N ASP A 96 -7.88 -8.14 5.85
CA ASP A 96 -9.22 -8.36 6.39
C ASP A 96 -10.02 -7.05 6.36
N LYS A 97 -11.28 -7.10 5.92
CA LYS A 97 -12.14 -5.91 5.85
C LYS A 97 -12.27 -5.19 7.19
N ARG A 98 -12.14 -5.91 8.31
CA ARG A 98 -12.16 -5.36 9.67
C ARG A 98 -11.00 -4.40 9.94
N ASN A 99 -9.87 -4.57 9.26
CA ASN A 99 -8.68 -3.75 9.43
C ASN A 99 -8.69 -2.50 8.52
N ILE A 100 -9.58 -2.44 7.52
CA ILE A 100 -9.64 -1.32 6.58
C ILE A 100 -9.85 0.03 7.29
N PRO A 101 -10.80 0.17 8.24
CA PRO A 101 -11.00 1.41 8.98
C PRO A 101 -9.78 1.88 9.79
N ASP A 102 -8.96 0.94 10.26
CA ASP A 102 -7.83 1.25 11.15
C ASP A 102 -6.62 1.82 10.39
N TYR A 103 -6.46 1.44 9.11
CA TYR A 103 -5.29 1.84 8.31
C TYR A 103 -5.61 2.81 7.17
N PHE A 104 -6.74 2.63 6.48
CA PHE A 104 -7.02 3.29 5.20
C PHE A 104 -7.90 4.54 5.33
N GLY A 105 -7.73 5.33 6.39
CA GLY A 105 -8.58 6.49 6.66
C GLY A 105 -8.74 7.45 5.48
N GLN A 106 -7.66 7.76 4.76
CA GLN A 106 -7.77 8.64 3.58
C GLN A 106 -8.40 7.97 2.36
N ALA A 107 -8.24 6.65 2.20
CA ALA A 107 -8.92 5.93 1.13
C ALA A 107 -10.44 5.89 1.38
N ILE A 108 -10.86 5.69 2.62
CA ILE A 108 -12.27 5.74 3.01
C ILE A 108 -12.85 7.14 2.75
N ASN A 109 -12.13 8.19 3.13
CA ASN A 109 -12.53 9.57 2.83
C ASN A 109 -12.61 9.82 1.32
N TYR A 110 -11.70 9.26 0.53
CA TYR A 110 -11.70 9.43 -0.92
C TYR A 110 -12.82 8.64 -1.61
N TYR A 111 -13.09 7.41 -1.17
CA TYR A 111 -14.11 6.53 -1.76
C TYR A 111 -15.50 6.70 -1.17
N GLN A 112 -15.63 7.37 -0.03
CA GLN A 112 -16.85 7.44 0.77
C GLN A 112 -17.39 6.05 1.17
N THR A 113 -16.49 5.05 1.25
CA THR A 113 -16.80 3.67 1.64
C THR A 113 -15.55 2.96 2.16
N ALA A 114 -15.74 1.98 3.05
CA ALA A 114 -14.70 1.04 3.48
C ALA A 114 -14.75 -0.30 2.72
N ASP A 115 -15.67 -0.44 1.76
CA ASP A 115 -15.84 -1.67 0.98
C ASP A 115 -14.99 -1.66 -0.29
N PHE A 116 -13.68 -1.76 -0.14
CA PHE A 116 -12.73 -1.91 -1.23
C PHE A 116 -11.71 -3.02 -0.94
N PRO A 117 -11.21 -3.73 -1.97
CA PRO A 117 -10.19 -4.73 -1.78
C PRO A 117 -8.83 -4.08 -1.47
N ALA A 118 -8.12 -4.61 -0.49
CA ALA A 118 -6.75 -4.21 -0.20
C ALA A 118 -5.85 -5.42 0.05
N LEU A 119 -4.57 -5.28 -0.33
CA LEU A 119 -3.53 -6.29 -0.17
C LEU A 119 -2.37 -5.72 0.65
N GLN A 120 -1.89 -6.52 1.60
CA GLN A 120 -0.68 -6.21 2.35
C GLN A 120 0.51 -6.85 1.65
N LEU A 121 1.51 -6.03 1.35
CA LEU A 121 2.83 -6.49 0.94
C LEU A 121 3.63 -6.85 2.18
N ILE A 122 4.10 -8.08 2.24
CA ILE A 122 4.93 -8.64 3.30
C ILE A 122 6.23 -9.23 2.74
N TRP A 123 7.25 -9.35 3.57
CA TRP A 123 8.49 -10.06 3.26
C TRP A 123 8.92 -10.85 4.50
N PRO A 124 9.66 -11.95 4.33
CA PRO A 124 10.32 -12.59 5.46
C PRO A 124 11.40 -11.64 6.03
N ASP A 125 11.45 -11.54 7.36
CA ASP A 125 12.59 -10.97 8.08
C ASP A 125 13.85 -11.82 7.84
N ASP A 126 15.03 -11.30 8.18
CA ASP A 126 16.33 -11.99 8.07
C ASP A 126 16.37 -13.33 8.83
N LYS A 127 15.46 -13.54 9.79
CA LYS A 127 15.26 -14.81 10.51
C LYS A 127 14.28 -15.78 9.83
N GLY A 128 13.76 -15.44 8.66
CA GLY A 128 12.73 -16.21 7.95
C GLY A 128 11.32 -16.09 8.54
N GLY A 129 11.12 -15.24 9.55
CA GLY A 129 9.82 -14.96 10.11
C GLY A 129 9.05 -13.97 9.24
N ILE A 130 7.82 -14.29 8.86
CA ILE A 130 6.93 -13.33 8.23
C ILE A 130 6.39 -12.42 9.35
N PRO A 131 6.52 -11.08 9.28
CA PRO A 131 5.84 -10.19 10.19
C PRO A 131 4.33 -10.40 10.07
N LEU A 132 3.72 -10.95 11.11
CA LEU A 132 2.26 -11.04 11.27
C LEU A 132 1.72 -9.75 11.87
#